data_AF-A0AAN5K8K6-F1
#
_entry.id   AF-A0AAN5K8K6-F1
#
_cell.length_a   1.000
_cell.length_b   1.000
_cell.length_c   1.000
_cell.angle_alpha   90.00
_cell.angle_beta   90.00
_cell.angle_gamma   90.00
#
_symmetry.space_group_name_H-M   'P 1'
#
loop_
_entity.id
_entity.type
_entity.pdbx_description
1 polymer ?
#
loop_
_entity_poly.entity_id
_entity_poly.type
_entity_poly.pdbx_seq_one_letter_code
_entity_poly.pdbx_strand_id
1 'polypeptide(L)'
;MLNKLLVISLFLFSSYTVANMNTTKYSAYFKTQSGVCLLQINGVIYIDTLRGPKTISTGSDISGWLENGENDIGLAFYPAKTKNQYDEKNCEVKIVKTTRDKQEKIITQFKITFDGKSERSDKSAYSIIDVSDVTGNKISEGIYNKIKFKNDAAPKDWMTATRKINISDIPDWEWTKATPLSDSSNLRHELMSAYQDLLSDLNKNDLETIKRKYSIALEENVNLDPSSSKDEFFESIGIEDAMKEGALDLHPDWSKYNIYFYQKNRVFCLAMEESKRNSPIRFYDKNGDFVFAWNPFFSMINGKLVLVR
;
A
#
# COMPACT_ATOMS: atom_id res chain seq x y z
N MET A 1 -32.16 -46.82 50.86
CA MET A 1 -32.62 -45.69 50.00
C MET A 1 -32.29 -44.41 50.76
N LEU A 2 -31.65 -43.37 50.25
CA LEU A 2 -31.18 -43.02 48.92
C LEU A 2 -30.11 -41.92 49.09
N ASN A 3 -28.99 -42.09 48.39
CA ASN A 3 -28.07 -41.10 47.81
C ASN A 3 -27.54 -39.90 48.61
N LYS A 4 -26.23 -39.95 48.87
CA LYS A 4 -25.32 -38.80 48.93
C LYS A 4 -25.31 -38.10 47.56
N LEU A 5 -25.62 -36.81 47.51
CA LEU A 5 -25.38 -35.98 46.34
C LEU A 5 -23.93 -35.49 46.37
N LEU A 6 -23.11 -35.96 45.43
CA LEU A 6 -21.78 -35.43 45.16
C LEU A 6 -21.93 -34.29 44.14
N VAL A 7 -21.70 -33.04 44.55
CA VAL A 7 -21.69 -31.90 43.64
C VAL A 7 -20.33 -31.84 42.96
N ILE A 8 -20.27 -32.26 41.71
CA ILE A 8 -19.09 -32.13 40.85
C ILE A 8 -19.17 -30.73 40.20
N SER A 9 -18.33 -29.82 40.69
CA SER A 9 -18.09 -28.53 40.03
C SER A 9 -17.28 -28.76 38.76
N LEU A 10 -17.94 -28.76 37.60
CA LEU A 10 -17.27 -28.67 36.30
C LEU A 10 -16.61 -27.28 36.19
N PHE A 11 -15.29 -27.23 36.40
CA PHE A 11 -14.48 -26.14 35.86
C PHE A 11 -14.50 -26.27 34.33
N LEU A 12 -15.36 -25.48 33.69
CA LEU A 12 -15.26 -25.20 32.26
C LEU A 12 -13.96 -24.41 32.07
N PHE A 13 -12.88 -25.13 31.77
CA PHE A 13 -11.72 -24.52 31.14
C PHE A 13 -12.20 -24.05 29.76
N SER A 14 -12.53 -22.76 29.65
CA SER A 14 -12.57 -22.09 28.36
C SER A 14 -11.16 -22.19 27.81
N SER A 15 -10.94 -23.15 26.91
CA SER A 15 -9.77 -23.16 26.06
C SER A 15 -9.79 -21.84 25.30
N TYR A 16 -9.01 -20.85 25.74
CA TYR A 16 -8.61 -19.78 24.88
C TYR A 16 -7.90 -20.49 23.73
N THR A 17 -8.57 -20.64 22.59
CA THR A 17 -7.86 -20.84 21.34
C THR A 17 -7.00 -19.61 21.18
N VAL A 18 -5.74 -19.70 21.61
CA VAL A 18 -4.69 -18.82 21.10
C VAL A 18 -4.85 -18.92 19.61
N ALA A 19 -5.32 -17.84 18.97
CA ALA A 19 -5.35 -17.75 17.53
C ALA A 19 -3.96 -18.18 17.08
N ASN A 20 -3.90 -19.22 16.25
CA ASN A 20 -2.67 -19.85 15.81
C ASN A 20 -1.92 -18.79 14.99
N MET A 21 -1.15 -17.92 15.65
CA MET A 21 -0.40 -16.81 15.04
C MET A 21 0.79 -17.39 14.32
N ASN A 22 0.48 -18.03 13.21
CA ASN A 22 1.38 -18.88 12.48
C ASN A 22 1.35 -18.36 11.04
N THR A 23 1.82 -17.13 10.88
CA THR A 23 1.62 -16.32 9.69
C THR A 23 2.84 -16.40 8.79
N THR A 24 2.67 -17.02 7.63
CA THR A 24 3.60 -16.85 6.54
C THR A 24 3.73 -15.36 6.22
N LYS A 25 4.95 -14.93 5.93
CA LYS A 25 5.25 -13.55 5.55
C LYS A 25 5.77 -13.49 4.13
N TYR A 26 5.38 -12.46 3.40
CA TYR A 26 5.97 -12.11 2.12
C TYR A 26 6.68 -10.77 2.25
N SER A 27 7.97 -10.76 1.96
CA SER A 27 8.79 -9.54 2.01
C SER A 27 9.22 -9.15 0.61
N ALA A 28 9.12 -7.86 0.29
CA ALA A 28 9.70 -7.29 -0.92
C ALA A 28 11.05 -6.66 -0.59
N TYR A 29 12.09 -7.05 -1.32
CA TYR A 29 13.37 -6.37 -1.35
C TYR A 29 13.44 -5.55 -2.63
N PHE A 30 13.62 -4.25 -2.46
CA PHE A 30 13.55 -3.26 -3.53
C PHE A 30 14.88 -2.54 -3.66
N LYS A 31 15.41 -2.51 -4.88
CA LYS A 31 16.66 -1.86 -5.19
C LYS A 31 16.51 -0.95 -6.40
N THR A 32 17.16 0.20 -6.35
CA THR A 32 17.29 1.08 -7.51
C THR A 32 18.74 1.54 -7.60
N GLN A 33 19.24 1.67 -8.83
CA GLN A 33 20.53 2.26 -9.15
C GLN A 33 20.30 3.40 -10.15
N SER A 34 20.56 4.63 -9.72
CA SER A 34 20.54 5.83 -10.56
C SER A 34 19.23 6.05 -11.36
N GLY A 35 18.08 5.88 -10.73
CA GLY A 35 16.78 6.15 -11.36
C GLY A 35 15.64 6.42 -10.40
N VAL A 36 14.49 6.77 -10.97
CA VAL A 36 13.22 6.77 -10.25
C VAL A 36 12.54 5.44 -10.50
N CYS A 37 12.10 4.77 -9.44
CA CYS A 37 11.41 3.52 -9.57
C CYS A 37 10.23 3.42 -8.60
N LEU A 38 9.18 2.75 -9.04
CA LEU A 38 7.99 2.42 -8.27
C LEU A 38 7.89 0.91 -8.17
N LEU A 39 7.73 0.39 -6.95
CA LEU A 39 7.22 -0.95 -6.70
C LEU A 39 5.70 -0.89 -6.63
N GLN A 40 5.04 -1.66 -7.50
CA GLN A 40 3.59 -1.76 -7.55
C GLN A 40 3.13 -3.13 -7.07
N ILE A 41 2.11 -3.16 -6.20
CA ILE A 41 1.48 -4.38 -5.69
C ILE A 41 -0.02 -4.24 -5.92
N ASN A 42 -0.58 -5.05 -6.82
CA ASN A 42 -2.00 -5.00 -7.20
C ASN A 42 -2.46 -3.56 -7.53
N GLY A 43 -1.61 -2.81 -8.24
CA GLY A 43 -1.83 -1.42 -8.63
C GLY A 43 -1.41 -0.36 -7.60
N VAL A 44 -1.23 -0.72 -6.32
CA VAL A 44 -0.77 0.21 -5.28
C VAL A 44 0.71 0.50 -5.46
N ILE A 45 1.10 1.77 -5.53
CA ILE A 45 2.52 2.17 -5.43
C ILE A 45 2.94 2.01 -3.96
N TYR A 46 3.64 0.91 -3.67
CA TYR A 46 3.99 0.51 -2.31
C TYR A 46 5.28 1.19 -1.83
N ILE A 47 6.33 1.17 -2.65
CA ILE A 47 7.61 1.86 -2.40
C ILE A 47 7.95 2.67 -3.65
N ASP A 48 8.47 3.88 -3.47
CA ASP A 48 8.96 4.70 -4.58
C ASP A 48 10.22 5.51 -4.24
N THR A 49 10.93 5.95 -5.28
CA THR A 49 12.07 6.88 -5.17
C THR A 49 11.78 8.25 -5.81
N LEU A 50 10.51 8.69 -5.87
CA LEU A 50 10.12 9.94 -6.52
C LEU A 50 10.84 11.15 -5.92
N ARG A 51 10.83 11.24 -4.59
CA ARG A 51 11.41 12.37 -3.82
C ARG A 51 12.72 12.03 -3.10
N GLY A 52 13.11 10.76 -3.10
CA GLY A 52 14.28 10.26 -2.37
C GLY A 52 15.53 10.06 -3.24
N PRO A 53 16.57 9.44 -2.65
CA PRO A 53 17.77 9.04 -3.36
C PRO A 53 17.42 8.17 -4.58
N LYS A 54 18.12 8.41 -5.68
CA LYS A 54 17.95 7.64 -6.93
C LYS A 54 18.67 6.28 -6.88
N THR A 55 19.37 6.01 -5.78
CA THR A 55 20.00 4.73 -5.49
C THR A 55 19.65 4.33 -4.07
N ILE A 56 18.94 3.20 -3.91
CA ILE A 56 18.54 2.65 -2.61
C ILE A 56 18.56 1.13 -2.65
N SER A 57 18.62 0.52 -1.46
CA SER A 57 18.35 -0.89 -1.22
C SER A 57 17.57 -0.99 0.08
N THR A 58 16.34 -1.50 0.03
CA THR A 58 15.44 -1.60 1.18
C THR A 58 14.63 -2.89 1.15
N GLY A 59 14.03 -3.25 2.28
CA GLY A 59 13.14 -4.40 2.43
C GLY A 59 11.93 -4.04 3.28
N SER A 60 10.77 -4.60 2.96
CA SER A 60 9.54 -4.37 3.74
C SER A 60 8.60 -5.58 3.65
N ASP A 61 7.80 -5.77 4.71
CA ASP A 61 6.70 -6.72 4.72
C ASP A 61 5.57 -6.24 3.81
N ILE A 62 5.16 -7.06 2.84
CA ILE A 62 4.09 -6.72 1.91
C ILE A 62 2.83 -7.56 2.12
N SER A 63 2.80 -8.42 3.15
CA SER A 63 1.73 -9.41 3.34
C SER A 63 0.34 -8.76 3.44
N GLY A 64 0.25 -7.57 4.04
CA GLY A 64 -0.99 -6.79 4.17
C GLY A 64 -1.56 -6.24 2.85
N TRP A 65 -0.75 -6.22 1.79
CA TRP A 65 -1.10 -5.73 0.45
C TRP A 65 -1.32 -6.86 -0.56
N LEU A 66 -1.23 -8.11 -0.10
CA LEU A 66 -1.45 -9.31 -0.89
C LEU A 66 -2.73 -10.00 -0.43
N GLU A 67 -3.34 -10.78 -1.31
CA GLU A 67 -4.42 -11.72 -0.95
C GLU A 67 -4.01 -13.17 -1.26
N ASN A 68 -4.64 -14.14 -0.61
CA ASN A 68 -4.47 -15.54 -1.00
C ASN A 68 -4.93 -15.73 -2.47
N GLY A 69 -4.09 -16.37 -3.28
CA GLY A 69 -4.29 -16.51 -4.73
C GLY A 69 -3.41 -15.57 -5.57
N GLU A 70 -3.92 -15.17 -6.73
CA GLU A 70 -3.16 -14.44 -7.74
C GLU A 70 -3.01 -12.94 -7.40
N ASN A 71 -1.79 -12.43 -7.46
CA ASN A 71 -1.43 -11.03 -7.22
C ASN A 71 -0.47 -10.53 -8.30
N ASP A 72 -0.51 -9.24 -8.61
CA ASP A 72 0.40 -8.57 -9.55
C ASP A 72 1.53 -7.85 -8.79
N ILE A 73 2.78 -8.18 -9.12
CA ILE A 73 3.97 -7.46 -8.66
C ILE A 73 4.61 -6.77 -9.85
N GLY A 74 4.73 -5.44 -9.77
CA GLY A 74 5.18 -4.59 -10.86
C GLY A 74 6.33 -3.66 -10.47
N LEU A 75 7.14 -3.34 -11.46
CA LEU A 75 8.08 -2.22 -11.43
C LEU A 75 7.69 -1.20 -12.50
N ALA A 76 7.80 0.07 -12.18
CA ALA A 76 7.82 1.15 -13.16
C ALA A 76 9.12 1.95 -13.01
N PHE A 77 9.92 2.05 -14.07
CA PHE A 77 11.27 2.61 -14.00
C PHE A 77 11.47 3.78 -14.96
N TYR A 78 12.05 4.85 -14.44
CA TYR A 78 12.49 6.01 -15.21
C TYR A 78 13.93 6.39 -14.86
N PRO A 79 14.89 6.19 -15.77
CA PRO A 79 16.30 6.44 -15.48
C PRO A 79 16.59 7.91 -15.22
N ALA A 80 17.43 8.18 -14.21
CA ALA A 80 17.84 9.54 -13.88
C ALA A 80 18.83 10.06 -14.92
N LYS A 81 18.87 11.39 -15.09
CA LYS A 81 19.99 12.05 -15.75
C LYS A 81 21.13 12.16 -14.75
N THR A 82 22.28 11.57 -15.08
CA THR A 82 23.49 11.56 -14.25
C THR A 82 24.62 12.25 -15.00
N LYS A 83 25.58 12.85 -14.28
CA LYS A 83 26.76 13.49 -14.90
C LYS A 83 27.61 12.48 -15.68
N ASN A 84 27.75 11.26 -15.16
CA ASN A 84 28.32 10.14 -15.89
C ASN A 84 27.18 9.47 -16.66
N GLN A 85 27.14 9.69 -17.97
CA GLN A 85 26.05 9.23 -18.83
C GLN A 85 26.10 7.71 -19.09
N TYR A 86 27.25 7.04 -18.88
CA TYR A 86 27.49 5.70 -19.42
C TYR A 86 27.25 4.52 -18.46
N ASP A 87 26.82 4.77 -17.22
CA ASP A 87 26.58 3.68 -16.27
C ASP A 87 25.19 3.07 -16.47
N GLU A 88 25.12 1.73 -16.43
CA GLU A 88 23.85 1.00 -16.40
C GLU A 88 23.02 1.47 -15.19
N LYS A 89 21.74 1.73 -15.43
CA LYS A 89 20.77 2.12 -14.41
C LYS A 89 19.76 1.01 -14.28
N ASN A 90 19.27 0.75 -13.07
CA ASN A 90 18.32 -0.34 -12.88
C ASN A 90 17.33 -0.10 -11.76
N CYS A 91 16.26 -0.88 -11.83
CA CYS A 91 15.34 -1.09 -10.73
C CYS A 91 15.01 -2.57 -10.61
N GLU A 92 15.01 -3.10 -9.40
CA GLU A 92 14.92 -4.51 -9.09
C GLU A 92 13.96 -4.77 -7.94
N VAL A 93 13.20 -5.85 -8.05
CA VAL A 93 12.38 -6.40 -6.97
C VAL A 93 12.68 -7.87 -6.78
N LYS A 94 12.75 -8.29 -5.52
CA LYS A 94 12.80 -9.69 -5.10
C LYS A 94 11.71 -9.92 -4.05
N ILE A 95 10.83 -10.89 -4.29
CA ILE A 95 9.81 -11.31 -3.34
C ILE A 95 10.25 -12.60 -2.67
N VAL A 96 10.25 -12.61 -1.33
CA VAL A 96 10.64 -13.76 -0.52
C VAL A 96 9.46 -14.17 0.37
N LYS A 97 9.09 -15.45 0.32
CA LYS A 97 8.19 -16.08 1.28
C LYS A 97 9.01 -16.60 2.45
N THR A 98 8.67 -16.17 3.66
CA THR A 98 9.21 -16.71 4.91
C THR A 98 8.12 -17.52 5.58
N THR A 99 8.35 -18.83 5.73
CA THR A 99 7.41 -19.72 6.42
C THR A 99 7.57 -19.63 7.94
N ARG A 100 6.65 -20.29 8.64
CA ARG A 100 6.65 -20.42 10.11
C ARG A 100 7.98 -20.96 10.65
N ASP A 101 8.57 -21.93 9.96
CA ASP A 101 9.85 -22.55 10.33
C ASP A 101 11.07 -21.69 9.93
N LYS A 102 10.83 -20.40 9.61
CA LYS A 102 11.82 -19.43 9.15
C LYS A 102 12.56 -19.87 7.87
N GLN A 103 11.95 -20.75 7.09
CA GLN A 103 12.48 -21.11 5.78
C GLN A 103 12.14 -19.99 4.80
N GLU A 104 13.16 -19.49 4.12
CA GLU A 104 13.01 -18.47 3.10
C GLU A 104 13.01 -19.10 1.72
N LYS A 105 12.06 -18.68 0.88
CA LYS A 105 11.98 -19.07 -0.52
C LYS A 105 11.80 -17.84 -1.39
N ILE A 106 12.70 -17.64 -2.34
CA ILE A 106 12.51 -16.63 -3.40
C ILE A 106 11.34 -17.08 -4.27
N ILE A 107 10.34 -16.20 -4.40
CA ILE A 107 9.15 -16.44 -5.23
C ILE A 107 9.37 -15.88 -6.63
N THR A 108 9.90 -14.66 -6.70
CA THR A 108 10.28 -14.04 -7.96
C THR A 108 11.36 -13.01 -7.71
N GLN A 109 12.25 -12.83 -8.68
CA GLN A 109 13.21 -11.75 -8.73
C GLN A 109 13.39 -11.31 -10.18
N PHE A 110 13.20 -10.02 -10.44
CA PHE A 110 13.43 -9.45 -11.75
C PHE A 110 13.84 -7.99 -11.66
N LYS A 111 14.47 -7.50 -12.71
CA LYS A 111 14.89 -6.10 -12.81
C LYS A 111 14.70 -5.53 -14.20
N ILE A 112 14.42 -4.23 -14.25
CA ILE A 112 14.49 -3.41 -15.45
C ILE A 112 15.84 -2.72 -15.45
N THR A 113 16.61 -2.85 -16.53
CA THR A 113 17.85 -2.11 -16.76
C THR A 113 17.68 -1.10 -17.89
N PHE A 114 18.52 -0.07 -17.85
CA PHE A 114 18.69 0.93 -18.90
C PHE A 114 20.18 1.10 -19.17
N ASP A 115 20.57 1.10 -20.45
CA ASP A 115 21.98 1.08 -20.88
C ASP A 115 22.81 2.31 -20.44
N GLY A 116 22.14 3.40 -20.06
CA GLY A 116 22.74 4.68 -19.71
C GLY A 116 22.99 5.60 -20.91
N LYS A 117 23.35 5.02 -22.06
CA LYS A 117 23.93 5.70 -23.23
C LYS A 117 22.89 6.30 -24.17
N SER A 118 21.76 5.64 -24.30
CA SER A 118 20.73 5.99 -25.28
C SER A 118 19.78 7.07 -24.77
N GLU A 119 18.88 7.54 -25.64
CA GLU A 119 17.79 8.39 -25.17
C GLU A 119 16.80 7.60 -24.32
N ARG A 120 16.24 8.21 -23.27
CA ARG A 120 15.32 7.51 -22.35
C ARG A 120 14.00 7.08 -23.01
N SER A 121 13.65 7.69 -24.13
CA SER A 121 12.50 7.34 -24.99
C SER A 121 12.79 6.13 -25.87
N ASP A 122 14.05 5.74 -26.04
CA ASP A 122 14.43 4.57 -26.82
C ASP A 122 14.13 3.31 -26.01
N LYS A 123 13.13 2.55 -26.44
CA LYS A 123 12.74 1.29 -25.78
C LYS A 123 13.82 0.22 -25.91
N SER A 124 14.63 0.25 -26.97
CA SER A 124 15.69 -0.74 -27.17
C SER A 124 16.85 -0.60 -26.18
N ALA A 125 16.94 0.55 -25.52
CA ALA A 125 17.90 0.81 -24.45
C ALA A 125 17.55 0.15 -23.11
N TYR A 126 16.35 -0.43 -23.01
CA TYR A 126 15.88 -1.12 -21.81
C TYR A 126 16.00 -2.63 -21.97
N SER A 127 16.20 -3.33 -20.87
CA SER A 127 16.12 -4.78 -20.84
C SER A 127 15.47 -5.24 -19.54
N ILE A 128 14.66 -6.29 -19.62
CA ILE A 128 14.08 -6.95 -18.46
C ILE A 128 14.83 -8.24 -18.23
N ILE A 129 15.41 -8.36 -17.04
CA ILE A 129 16.20 -9.52 -16.63
C ILE A 129 15.40 -10.29 -15.59
N ASP A 130 14.98 -11.50 -15.96
CA ASP A 130 14.35 -12.47 -15.08
C ASP A 130 15.44 -13.25 -14.33
N VAL A 131 15.63 -12.94 -13.05
CA VAL A 131 16.73 -13.47 -12.24
C VAL A 131 16.33 -14.79 -11.56
N SER A 132 15.08 -14.87 -11.10
CA SER A 132 14.53 -16.05 -10.46
C SER A 132 13.01 -16.09 -10.60
N ASP A 133 12.48 -17.26 -10.96
CA ASP A 133 11.05 -17.48 -11.03
C ASP A 133 10.70 -18.87 -10.50
N VAL A 134 9.78 -18.92 -9.54
CA VAL A 134 9.13 -20.19 -9.13
C VAL A 134 7.65 -20.20 -9.47
N THR A 135 7.16 -19.16 -10.16
CA THR A 135 5.74 -18.99 -10.48
C THR A 135 5.36 -19.62 -11.81
N GLY A 136 6.29 -19.70 -12.77
CA GLY A 136 6.02 -20.12 -14.15
C GLY A 136 5.36 -19.04 -15.01
N ASN A 137 5.11 -17.85 -14.45
CA ASN A 137 4.45 -16.75 -15.13
C ASN A 137 5.46 -15.84 -15.83
N LYS A 138 5.19 -15.53 -17.10
CA LYS A 138 6.01 -14.58 -17.87
C LYS A 138 5.90 -13.17 -17.28
N ILE A 139 6.97 -12.39 -17.44
CA ILE A 139 6.95 -10.96 -17.16
C ILE A 139 6.28 -10.26 -18.34
N SER A 140 5.26 -9.45 -18.07
CA SER A 140 4.65 -8.57 -19.05
C SER A 140 5.34 -7.21 -19.05
N GLU A 141 5.77 -6.77 -20.23
CA GLU A 141 6.32 -5.43 -20.43
C GLU A 141 5.22 -4.42 -20.75
N GLY A 142 5.46 -3.15 -20.45
CA GLY A 142 4.47 -2.10 -20.69
C GLY A 142 5.02 -0.71 -20.47
N ILE A 143 4.11 0.26 -20.44
CA ILE A 143 4.43 1.67 -20.20
C ILE A 143 3.51 2.22 -19.11
N TYR A 144 4.10 2.93 -18.16
CA TYR A 144 3.39 3.72 -17.17
C TYR A 144 3.57 5.20 -17.47
N ASN A 145 2.47 5.91 -17.73
CA ASN A 145 2.48 7.30 -18.19
C ASN A 145 1.62 8.24 -17.33
N LYS A 146 1.54 7.96 -16.01
CA LYS A 146 0.69 8.73 -15.09
C LYS A 146 1.45 9.77 -14.27
N ILE A 147 2.78 9.74 -14.26
CA ILE A 147 3.60 10.67 -13.46
C ILE A 147 4.10 11.83 -14.30
N LYS A 148 3.74 13.03 -13.85
CA LYS A 148 4.20 14.31 -14.38
C LYS A 148 5.17 14.95 -13.38
N PHE A 149 6.42 15.16 -13.78
CA PHE A 149 7.36 15.90 -12.93
C PHE A 149 7.06 17.40 -12.97
N LYS A 150 7.57 18.12 -11.96
CA LYS A 150 7.45 19.57 -11.89
C LYS A 150 8.05 20.19 -13.15
N ASN A 151 7.29 21.10 -13.78
CA ASN A 151 7.62 21.81 -15.03
C ASN A 151 7.57 20.99 -16.32
N ASP A 152 7.22 19.70 -16.28
CA ASP A 152 6.93 18.97 -17.52
C ASP A 152 5.58 19.41 -18.11
N ALA A 153 5.46 19.44 -19.44
CA ALA A 153 4.19 19.72 -20.11
C ALA A 153 3.18 18.56 -19.96
N ALA A 154 3.69 17.32 -20.02
CA ALA A 154 2.92 16.08 -19.98
C ALA A 154 3.64 15.02 -19.13
N PRO A 155 2.94 13.96 -18.69
CA PRO A 155 3.56 12.80 -18.07
C PRO A 155 4.66 12.18 -18.95
N LYS A 156 5.61 11.47 -18.32
CA LYS A 156 6.64 10.71 -19.03
C LYS A 156 6.23 9.26 -19.17
N ASP A 157 6.71 8.62 -20.23
CA ASP A 157 6.63 7.17 -20.40
C ASP A 157 7.73 6.47 -19.60
N TRP A 158 7.32 5.55 -18.72
CA TRP A 158 8.21 4.77 -17.87
C TRP A 158 8.11 3.31 -18.29
N MET A 159 9.23 2.62 -18.41
CA MET A 159 9.22 1.19 -18.72
C MET A 159 8.66 0.41 -17.54
N THR A 160 7.78 -0.55 -17.79
CA THR A 160 7.23 -1.42 -16.75
C THR A 160 7.52 -2.89 -16.96
N ALA A 161 7.68 -3.61 -15.87
CA ALA A 161 7.79 -5.06 -15.83
C ALA A 161 6.86 -5.57 -14.74
N THR A 162 5.90 -6.44 -15.07
CA THR A 162 4.94 -6.99 -14.11
C THR A 162 4.88 -8.51 -14.21
N ARG A 163 4.80 -9.19 -13.07
CA ARG A 163 4.59 -10.64 -12.99
C ARG A 163 3.45 -10.95 -12.04
N LYS A 164 2.58 -11.87 -12.46
CA LYS A 164 1.59 -12.52 -11.62
C LYS A 164 2.27 -13.54 -10.70
N ILE A 165 1.98 -13.49 -9.41
CA ILE A 165 2.47 -14.44 -8.41
C ILE A 165 1.30 -15.02 -7.64
N ASN A 166 1.40 -16.29 -7.23
CA ASN A 166 0.44 -16.91 -6.33
C ASN A 166 0.94 -16.83 -4.89
N ILE A 167 0.08 -16.32 -4.02
CA ILE A 167 0.30 -16.16 -2.59
C ILE A 167 -0.55 -17.16 -1.83
N SER A 168 -0.01 -17.70 -0.75
CA SER A 168 -0.72 -18.62 0.13
C SER A 168 -0.33 -18.40 1.58
N ASP A 169 -1.20 -18.85 2.48
CA ASP A 169 -0.92 -18.98 3.91
C ASP A 169 -0.74 -17.63 4.64
N ILE A 170 -1.25 -16.54 4.07
CA ILE A 170 -1.41 -15.24 4.75
C ILE A 170 -2.82 -15.12 5.34
N PRO A 171 -3.05 -14.23 6.32
CA PRO A 171 -4.41 -13.95 6.80
C PRO A 171 -5.33 -13.45 5.69
N ASP A 172 -6.63 -13.77 5.81
CA ASP A 172 -7.65 -13.21 4.93
C ASP A 172 -8.03 -11.81 5.42
N TRP A 173 -7.63 -10.78 4.68
CA TRP A 173 -7.95 -9.38 4.98
C TRP A 173 -9.41 -9.04 4.65
N GLU A 174 -10.03 -8.14 5.40
CA GLU A 174 -11.42 -7.72 5.18
C GLU A 174 -11.61 -7.08 3.80
N TRP A 175 -10.63 -6.30 3.32
CA TRP A 175 -10.70 -5.69 1.99
C TRP A 175 -10.80 -6.71 0.85
N THR A 176 -10.35 -7.96 1.05
CA THR A 176 -10.47 -9.02 0.03
C THR A 176 -11.92 -9.45 -0.18
N LYS A 177 -12.80 -9.23 0.81
CA LYS A 177 -14.23 -9.54 0.76
C LYS A 177 -15.06 -8.42 0.13
N ALA A 178 -14.43 -7.28 -0.18
CA ALA A 178 -15.12 -6.11 -0.69
C ALA A 178 -15.64 -6.32 -2.12
N THR A 179 -16.69 -5.59 -2.46
CA THR A 179 -17.24 -5.56 -3.83
C THR A 179 -16.35 -4.70 -4.72
N PRO A 180 -15.84 -5.22 -5.86
CA PRO A 180 -15.15 -4.40 -6.85
C PRO A 180 -16.08 -3.31 -7.41
N LEU A 181 -15.59 -2.08 -7.48
CA LEU A 181 -16.37 -0.94 -8.00
C LEU A 181 -15.73 -0.35 -9.26
N SER A 182 -16.45 0.57 -9.89
CA SER A 182 -15.95 1.43 -10.97
C SER A 182 -16.28 2.88 -10.67
N ASP A 183 -15.62 3.80 -11.37
CA ASP A 183 -15.90 5.23 -11.23
C ASP A 183 -17.37 5.53 -11.58
N SER A 184 -18.03 6.24 -10.68
CA SER A 184 -19.41 6.67 -10.81
C SER A 184 -19.66 7.91 -9.97
N SER A 185 -20.64 8.72 -10.37
CA SER A 185 -21.07 9.89 -9.60
C SER A 185 -21.52 9.50 -8.18
N ASN A 186 -22.21 8.37 -8.02
CA ASN A 186 -22.66 7.88 -6.72
C ASN A 186 -21.47 7.56 -5.80
N LEU A 187 -20.52 6.77 -6.28
CA LEU A 187 -19.31 6.45 -5.51
C LEU A 187 -18.53 7.72 -5.14
N ARG A 188 -18.43 8.67 -6.08
CA ARG A 188 -17.79 9.96 -5.83
C ARG A 188 -18.47 10.71 -4.69
N HIS A 189 -19.79 10.81 -4.70
CA HIS A 189 -20.54 11.47 -3.62
C HIS A 189 -20.37 10.76 -2.28
N GLU A 190 -20.42 9.43 -2.25
CA GLU A 190 -20.20 8.64 -1.02
C GLU A 190 -18.80 8.87 -0.44
N LEU A 191 -17.76 8.83 -1.29
CA LEU A 191 -16.40 9.12 -0.87
C LEU A 191 -16.26 10.55 -0.34
N MET A 192 -16.77 11.54 -1.06
CA MET A 192 -16.73 12.94 -0.61
C MET A 192 -17.40 13.10 0.76
N SER A 193 -18.56 12.47 0.97
CA SER A 193 -19.26 12.47 2.25
C SER A 193 -18.44 11.78 3.35
N ALA A 194 -17.79 10.65 3.07
CA ALA A 194 -16.94 9.95 4.04
C ALA A 194 -15.71 10.78 4.43
N TYR A 195 -15.08 11.47 3.47
CA TYR A 195 -13.99 12.40 3.77
C TYR A 195 -14.47 13.61 4.58
N GLN A 196 -15.63 14.18 4.26
CA GLN A 196 -16.23 15.29 5.05
C GLN A 196 -16.53 14.89 6.49
N ASP A 197 -17.04 13.67 6.68
CA ASP A 197 -17.30 13.09 7.99
C ASP A 197 -16.00 12.92 8.81
N LEU A 198 -14.92 12.42 8.19
CA LEU A 198 -13.60 12.38 8.82
C LEU A 198 -13.03 13.77 9.14
N LEU A 199 -13.18 14.74 8.24
CA LEU A 199 -12.80 16.13 8.49
C LEU A 199 -13.56 16.72 9.69
N SER A 200 -14.85 16.39 9.83
CA SER A 200 -15.67 16.82 10.96
C SER A 200 -15.17 16.26 12.30
N ASP A 201 -14.81 14.97 12.34
CA ASP A 201 -14.28 14.33 13.54
C ASP A 201 -12.90 14.90 13.92
N LEU A 202 -12.01 15.06 12.95
CA LEU A 202 -10.70 15.67 13.14
C LEU A 202 -10.82 17.11 13.66
N ASN A 203 -11.75 17.89 13.12
CA ASN A 203 -12.00 19.26 13.57
C ASN A 203 -12.50 19.33 15.03
N LYS A 204 -13.21 18.30 15.49
CA LYS A 204 -13.65 18.16 16.90
C LYS A 204 -12.58 17.55 17.80
N ASN A 205 -11.43 17.16 17.23
CA ASN A 205 -10.42 16.37 17.91
C ASN A 205 -10.96 15.05 18.51
N ASP A 206 -11.93 14.43 17.84
CA ASP A 206 -12.52 13.15 18.27
C ASP A 206 -11.73 11.97 17.69
N LEU A 207 -10.51 11.79 18.20
CA LEU A 207 -9.60 10.73 17.76
C LEU A 207 -10.14 9.32 18.04
N GLU A 208 -10.94 9.16 19.10
CA GLU A 208 -11.57 7.88 19.44
C GLU A 208 -12.59 7.44 18.39
N THR A 209 -13.41 8.38 17.89
CA THR A 209 -14.31 8.08 16.76
C THR A 209 -13.52 7.73 15.49
N ILE A 210 -12.40 8.39 15.21
CA ILE A 210 -11.55 8.09 14.06
C ILE A 210 -10.94 6.69 14.19
N LYS A 211 -10.36 6.35 15.35
CA LYS A 211 -9.83 5.01 15.64
C LYS A 211 -10.90 3.93 15.47
N ARG A 212 -12.13 4.19 15.92
CA ARG A 212 -13.27 3.26 15.71
C ARG A 212 -13.63 3.10 14.24
N LYS A 213 -13.65 4.19 13.46
CA LYS A 213 -13.90 4.12 12.00
C LYS A 213 -12.77 3.39 11.26
N TYR A 214 -11.54 3.48 11.76
CA TYR A 214 -10.34 2.88 11.22
C TYR A 214 -10.03 1.47 11.78
N SER A 215 -10.95 0.88 12.55
CA SER A 215 -10.67 -0.33 13.36
C SER A 215 -10.19 -1.52 12.52
N ILE A 216 -10.71 -1.69 11.30
CA ILE A 216 -10.29 -2.76 10.38
C ILE A 216 -8.79 -2.63 10.07
N ALA A 217 -8.34 -1.44 9.67
CA ALA A 217 -6.93 -1.20 9.35
C ALA A 217 -6.03 -1.41 10.57
N LEU A 218 -6.47 -0.98 11.76
CA LEU A 218 -5.75 -1.18 13.02
C LEU A 218 -5.64 -2.67 13.39
N GLU A 219 -6.72 -3.43 13.24
CA GLU A 219 -6.74 -4.88 13.53
C GLU A 219 -5.85 -5.67 12.58
N GLU A 220 -5.92 -5.35 11.29
CA GLU A 220 -5.08 -6.01 10.31
C GLU A 220 -3.59 -5.67 10.49
N ASN A 221 -3.26 -4.46 10.95
CA ASN A 221 -1.88 -4.11 11.28
C ASN A 221 -1.34 -4.95 12.46
N VAL A 222 -2.08 -5.06 13.57
CA VAL A 222 -1.67 -5.90 14.71
C VAL A 222 -1.54 -7.38 14.32
N ASN A 223 -2.36 -7.85 13.38
CA ASN A 223 -2.23 -9.20 12.84
C ASN A 223 -0.96 -9.40 12.00
N LEU A 224 -0.45 -8.35 11.35
CA LEU A 224 0.80 -8.37 10.59
C LEU A 224 2.03 -8.22 11.48
N ASP A 225 1.96 -7.32 12.46
CA ASP A 225 3.00 -7.07 13.44
C ASP A 225 2.43 -7.17 14.85
N PRO A 226 2.43 -8.38 15.44
CA PRO A 226 1.92 -8.61 16.79
C PRO A 226 2.72 -7.91 17.88
N SER A 227 3.90 -7.37 17.54
CA SER A 227 4.72 -6.60 18.48
C SER A 227 4.29 -5.15 18.60
N SER A 228 3.42 -4.66 17.71
CA SER A 228 2.86 -3.31 17.76
C SER A 228 1.40 -3.32 18.24
N SER A 229 1.04 -2.33 19.05
CA SER A 229 -0.35 -2.11 19.45
C SER A 229 -1.15 -1.30 18.43
N LYS A 230 -2.49 -1.34 18.51
CA LYS A 230 -3.37 -0.50 17.68
C LYS A 230 -3.08 0.99 17.88
N ASP A 231 -2.78 1.40 19.10
CA ASP A 231 -2.50 2.79 19.44
C ASP A 231 -1.13 3.22 18.88
N GLU A 232 -0.09 2.42 19.05
CA GLU A 232 1.24 2.69 18.47
C GLU A 232 1.17 2.82 16.95
N PHE A 233 0.43 1.92 16.27
CA PHE A 233 0.24 2.03 14.84
C PHE A 233 -0.54 3.29 14.46
N PHE A 234 -1.62 3.62 15.18
CA PHE A 234 -2.39 4.83 14.92
C PHE A 234 -1.54 6.10 15.10
N GLU A 235 -0.76 6.17 16.18
CA GLU A 235 0.19 7.26 16.43
C GLU A 235 1.21 7.38 15.29
N SER A 236 1.72 6.25 14.78
CA SER A 236 2.69 6.23 13.67
C SER A 236 2.17 6.82 12.35
N ILE A 237 0.85 6.96 12.20
CA ILE A 237 0.25 7.64 11.03
C ILE A 237 0.61 9.13 11.03
N GLY A 238 0.84 9.74 12.19
CA GLY A 238 1.23 11.15 12.34
C GLY A 238 0.06 12.14 12.34
N ILE A 239 -1.18 11.66 12.48
CA ILE A 239 -2.37 12.54 12.55
C ILE A 239 -2.28 13.49 13.75
N GLU A 240 -1.93 12.96 14.92
CA GLU A 240 -1.86 13.76 16.16
C GLU A 240 -0.80 14.85 16.08
N ASP A 241 0.37 14.54 15.54
CA ASP A 241 1.44 15.53 15.37
C ASP A 241 1.05 16.60 14.34
N ALA A 242 0.40 16.20 13.25
CA ALA A 242 -0.13 17.15 12.27
C ALA A 242 -1.21 18.08 12.87
N MET A 243 -2.03 17.60 13.80
CA MET A 243 -3.00 18.41 14.53
C MET A 243 -2.35 19.39 15.52
N LYS A 244 -1.18 19.05 16.08
CA LYS A 244 -0.40 19.95 16.95
C LYS A 244 0.34 21.02 16.14
N GLU A 245 0.87 20.65 14.98
CA GLU A 245 1.75 21.48 14.17
C GLU A 245 1.01 22.33 13.11
N GLY A 246 -0.20 21.92 12.72
CA GLY A 246 -0.94 22.55 11.63
C GLY A 246 -2.44 22.67 11.85
N ALA A 247 -3.08 23.41 10.94
CA ALA A 247 -4.52 23.55 10.83
C ALA A 247 -5.04 22.64 9.71
N LEU A 248 -6.17 21.97 9.98
CA LEU A 248 -6.88 21.13 9.03
C LEU A 248 -7.58 21.98 7.96
N ASP A 249 -7.45 21.61 6.70
CA ASP A 249 -8.27 22.16 5.61
C ASP A 249 -9.67 21.54 5.64
N LEU A 250 -10.66 22.32 6.10
CA LEU A 250 -12.06 21.91 6.19
C LEU A 250 -12.82 22.03 4.86
N HIS A 251 -12.24 22.69 3.86
CA HIS A 251 -12.92 23.01 2.62
C HIS A 251 -12.05 22.64 1.41
N PRO A 252 -11.68 21.36 1.26
CA PRO A 252 -10.88 20.92 0.13
C PRO A 252 -11.61 21.21 -1.18
N ASP A 253 -10.87 21.68 -2.17
CA ASP A 253 -11.39 21.85 -3.53
C ASP A 253 -11.57 20.49 -4.20
N TRP A 254 -12.78 19.94 -4.05
CA TRP A 254 -13.17 18.61 -4.53
C TRP A 254 -12.92 18.40 -6.02
N SER A 255 -12.89 19.47 -6.83
CA SER A 255 -12.64 19.36 -8.28
C SER A 255 -11.24 18.86 -8.61
N LYS A 256 -10.28 18.98 -7.67
CA LYS A 256 -8.89 18.53 -7.83
C LYS A 256 -8.70 17.03 -7.60
N TYR A 257 -9.70 16.34 -7.07
CA TYR A 257 -9.55 14.96 -6.60
C TYR A 257 -10.22 13.96 -7.55
N ASN A 258 -9.49 12.89 -7.85
CA ASN A 258 -9.94 11.75 -8.67
C ASN A 258 -10.05 10.50 -7.79
N ILE A 259 -10.89 9.55 -8.20
CA ILE A 259 -10.95 8.23 -7.57
C ILE A 259 -9.85 7.37 -8.17
N TYR A 260 -9.00 6.79 -7.33
CA TYR A 260 -8.01 5.80 -7.74
C TYR A 260 -8.37 4.44 -7.17
N PHE A 261 -8.33 3.43 -8.04
CA PHE A 261 -8.68 2.05 -7.72
C PHE A 261 -7.45 1.16 -7.67
N TYR A 262 -7.48 0.23 -6.73
CA TYR A 262 -6.41 -0.70 -6.41
C TYR A 262 -7.01 -2.05 -6.01
N GLN A 263 -6.16 -3.08 -5.87
CA GLN A 263 -6.56 -4.38 -5.33
C GLN A 263 -7.75 -5.00 -6.08
N LYS A 264 -7.68 -4.98 -7.42
CA LYS A 264 -8.76 -5.42 -8.32
C LYS A 264 -10.05 -4.60 -8.13
N ASN A 265 -9.89 -3.28 -7.99
CA ASN A 265 -10.94 -2.28 -7.77
C ASN A 265 -11.77 -2.44 -6.48
N ARG A 266 -11.26 -3.19 -5.50
CA ARG A 266 -11.89 -3.36 -4.18
C ARG A 266 -11.45 -2.32 -3.16
N VAL A 267 -10.27 -1.73 -3.38
CA VAL A 267 -9.69 -0.71 -2.51
C VAL A 267 -9.52 0.56 -3.32
N PHE A 268 -9.95 1.69 -2.80
CA PHE A 268 -9.92 2.95 -3.53
C PHE A 268 -9.84 4.16 -2.60
N CYS A 269 -9.40 5.30 -3.13
CA CYS A 269 -9.32 6.55 -2.38
C CYS A 269 -9.52 7.77 -3.29
N LEU A 270 -9.74 8.94 -2.69
CA LEU A 270 -9.63 10.22 -3.41
C LEU A 270 -8.22 10.76 -3.28
N ALA A 271 -7.62 11.14 -4.41
CA ALA A 271 -6.35 11.84 -4.42
C ALA A 271 -6.23 12.83 -5.58
N MET A 272 -5.36 13.83 -5.43
CA MET A 272 -5.03 14.75 -6.53
C MET A 272 -4.18 14.08 -7.62
N GLU A 273 -3.29 13.18 -7.21
CA GLU A 273 -2.36 12.48 -8.09
C GLU A 273 -2.16 11.04 -7.56
N GLU A 274 -2.22 10.04 -8.45
CA GLU A 274 -2.08 8.61 -8.10
C GLU A 274 -0.79 8.30 -7.33
N SER A 275 0.31 8.94 -7.73
CA SER A 275 1.65 8.65 -7.22
C SER A 275 1.92 9.22 -5.83
N LYS A 276 1.26 10.32 -5.47
CA LYS A 276 1.41 10.94 -4.15
C LYS A 276 0.29 10.56 -3.20
N ARG A 277 -0.83 10.08 -3.76
CA ARG A 277 -2.09 9.83 -3.03
C ARG A 277 -2.50 10.98 -2.12
N ASN A 278 -2.17 12.22 -2.50
CA ASN A 278 -2.48 13.42 -1.72
C ASN A 278 -4.01 13.53 -1.55
N SER A 279 -4.50 13.18 -0.36
CA SER A 279 -5.93 13.10 -0.09
C SER A 279 -6.57 14.47 0.20
N PRO A 280 -7.91 14.51 0.33
CA PRO A 280 -8.64 15.67 0.86
C PRO A 280 -8.32 16.05 2.32
N ILE A 281 -7.70 15.17 3.12
CA ILE A 281 -7.41 15.42 4.54
C ILE A 281 -6.00 15.97 4.65
N ARG A 282 -5.88 17.30 4.77
CA ARG A 282 -4.60 18.00 4.68
C ARG A 282 -4.42 18.99 5.82
N PHE A 283 -3.19 19.07 6.31
CA PHE A 283 -2.77 19.97 7.37
C PHE A 283 -1.74 20.96 6.83
N TYR A 284 -1.88 22.22 7.26
CA TYR A 284 -1.02 23.32 6.87
C TYR A 284 -0.53 24.07 8.09
N ASP A 285 0.71 24.52 8.08
CA ASP A 285 1.25 25.33 9.16
C ASP A 285 0.66 26.76 9.14
N LYS A 286 1.06 27.58 10.11
CA LYS A 286 0.65 29.00 10.22
C LYS A 286 1.05 29.88 9.03
N ASN A 287 2.04 29.46 8.23
CA ASN A 287 2.48 30.17 7.03
C ASN A 287 1.70 29.71 5.78
N GLY A 288 0.85 28.71 5.92
CA GLY A 288 0.13 28.07 4.82
C GLY A 288 0.96 27.00 4.10
N ASP A 289 2.10 26.57 4.67
CA ASP A 289 2.92 25.52 4.11
C ASP A 289 2.35 24.15 4.44
N PHE A 290 2.43 23.22 3.47
CA PHE A 290 1.92 21.87 3.64
C PHE A 290 2.73 21.09 4.68
N VAL A 291 2.05 20.54 5.70
CA VAL A 291 2.65 19.74 6.76
C VAL A 291 2.44 18.25 6.47
N PHE A 292 1.18 17.84 6.35
CA PHE A 292 0.81 16.43 6.32
C PHE A 292 -0.48 16.20 5.55
N ALA A 293 -0.65 15.00 5.00
CA ALA A 293 -1.93 14.51 4.50
C ALA A 293 -2.15 13.08 4.98
N TRP A 294 -3.28 12.83 5.65
CA TRP A 294 -3.70 11.47 5.96
C TRP A 294 -4.34 10.86 4.73
N ASN A 295 -3.81 9.75 4.20
CA ASN A 295 -4.23 9.18 2.92
C ASN A 295 -4.93 7.83 3.10
N PRO A 296 -6.15 7.80 3.68
CA PRO A 296 -6.86 6.54 3.92
C PRO A 296 -7.35 5.91 2.62
N PHE A 297 -7.47 4.59 2.66
CA PHE A 297 -8.15 3.77 1.67
C PHE A 297 -9.49 3.27 2.18
N PHE A 298 -10.42 3.15 1.24
CA PHE A 298 -11.77 2.69 1.46
C PHE A 298 -12.07 1.43 0.66
N SER A 299 -13.02 0.66 1.17
CA SER A 299 -13.62 -0.49 0.49
C SER A 299 -15.13 -0.51 0.70
N MET A 300 -15.85 -1.12 -0.23
CA MET A 300 -17.28 -1.40 -0.10
C MET A 300 -17.49 -2.82 0.43
N ILE A 301 -17.73 -2.96 1.72
CA ILE A 301 -17.92 -4.24 2.41
C ILE A 301 -19.35 -4.33 2.91
N ASN A 302 -20.09 -5.38 2.51
CA ASN A 302 -21.49 -5.59 2.89
C ASN A 302 -22.38 -4.36 2.62
N GLY A 303 -22.16 -3.68 1.49
CA GLY A 303 -22.90 -2.48 1.10
C GLY A 303 -22.58 -1.22 1.92
N LYS A 304 -21.50 -1.24 2.71
CA LYS A 304 -21.03 -0.08 3.48
C LYS A 304 -19.63 0.32 3.06
N LEU A 305 -19.42 1.62 2.89
CA LEU A 305 -18.10 2.21 2.69
C LEU A 305 -17.37 2.24 4.03
N VAL A 306 -16.21 1.58 4.10
CA VAL A 306 -15.41 1.44 5.33
C VAL A 306 -13.93 1.70 5.05
N LEU A 307 -13.21 2.15 6.07
CA LEU A 307 -11.76 2.34 6.01
C LEU A 307 -11.03 1.00 6.17
N VAL A 308 -10.02 0.73 5.34
CA VAL A 308 -9.33 -0.57 5.33
C VAL A 308 -7.81 -0.49 5.33
N ARG A 309 -7.21 0.64 4.90
CA ARG A 309 -5.75 0.85 4.85
C ARG A 309 -5.40 2.33 4.90
#